data_AF-A0A352T563-F1
#
_entry.id   AF-A0A352T563-F1
#
_cell.length_a   1.000
_cell.length_b   1.000
_cell.length_c   1.000
_cell.angle_alpha   90.00
_cell.angle_beta   90.00
_cell.angle_gamma   90.00
#
_symmetry.space_group_name_H-M   'P 1'
#
loop_
_entity.id
_entity.type
_entity.pdbx_description
1 polymer ?
#
loop_
_entity_poly.entity_id
_entity_poly.type
_entity_poly.pdbx_seq_one_letter_code
_entity_poly.pdbx_strand_id
1 'polypeptide(L)'
;MADTYFGVMISWDGISGRNEWKDSKGLIKKIALREKRYIVVLDKKDLKELCNGEKNIFSMLYDKYIALKNETDYDKYIVKHEAEEELLN
;
A
#
# COMPACT_ATOMS: atom_id res chain seq x y z
N MET A 1 1.21 16.24 -13.94
CA MET A 1 0.86 15.86 -12.55
C MET A 1 0.61 14.36 -12.58
N ALA A 2 1.34 13.56 -11.81
CA ALA A 2 1.17 12.11 -11.87
C ALA A 2 -0.18 11.74 -11.25
N ASP A 3 -1.07 11.14 -12.03
CA ASP A 3 -2.38 10.65 -11.61
C ASP A 3 -2.21 9.51 -10.58
N THR A 4 -1.90 9.88 -9.35
CA THR A 4 -1.78 8.96 -8.23
C THR A 4 -3.18 8.79 -7.66
N TYR A 5 -3.84 7.68 -7.99
CA TYR A 5 -5.19 7.41 -7.48
C TYR A 5 -5.10 6.86 -6.06
N PHE A 6 -5.68 7.62 -5.12
CA PHE A 6 -5.82 7.23 -3.73
C PHE A 6 -7.26 6.77 -3.46
N GLY A 7 -7.41 5.57 -2.92
CA GLY A 7 -8.70 4.99 -2.54
C GLY A 7 -8.71 4.56 -1.09
N VAL A 8 -9.83 4.74 -0.42
CA VAL A 8 -10.07 4.20 0.93
C VAL A 8 -11.09 3.08 0.81
N MET A 9 -10.80 1.94 1.40
CA MET A 9 -11.70 0.81 1.49
C MET A 9 -11.96 0.48 2.95
N ILE A 10 -13.23 0.31 3.32
CA ILE A 10 -13.62 -0.14 4.66
C ILE A 10 -13.89 -1.64 4.58
N SER A 11 -13.18 -2.42 5.37
CA SER A 11 -13.41 -3.85 5.48
C SER A 11 -13.27 -4.30 6.93
N TRP A 12 -14.41 -4.66 7.55
CA TRP A 12 -14.50 -4.93 8.98
C TRP A 12 -13.52 -6.00 9.46
N ASP A 13 -13.47 -7.12 8.74
CA ASP A 13 -12.56 -8.24 8.98
C ASP A 13 -11.34 -8.18 8.06
N GLY A 14 -10.94 -6.97 7.62
CA GLY A 14 -9.83 -6.76 6.68
C GLY A 14 -10.06 -7.41 5.31
N ILE A 15 -8.98 -7.59 4.54
CA ILE A 15 -9.07 -8.24 3.23
C ILE A 15 -8.59 -9.67 3.39
N SER A 16 -9.39 -10.62 2.93
CA SER A 16 -9.09 -12.05 2.91
C SER A 16 -8.87 -12.55 1.48
N GLY A 17 -7.99 -13.55 1.31
CA GLY A 17 -7.92 -14.39 0.12
C GLY A 17 -8.79 -15.64 0.29
N ARG A 18 -8.82 -16.54 -0.70
CA ARG A 18 -9.58 -17.81 -0.62
C ARG A 18 -9.17 -18.67 0.58
N ASN A 19 -7.89 -18.59 1.01
CA ASN A 19 -7.33 -19.49 2.02
C ASN A 19 -6.65 -18.75 3.21
N GLU A 20 -6.02 -17.58 3.02
CA GLU A 20 -5.40 -16.80 4.13
C GLU A 20 -5.50 -15.26 3.95
N TRP A 21 -5.37 -14.52 5.05
CA TRP A 21 -5.25 -13.05 5.10
C TRP A 21 -4.00 -12.52 4.36
N LYS A 22 -2.97 -13.36 4.21
CA LYS A 22 -1.68 -12.95 3.61
C LYS A 22 -1.79 -12.65 2.11
N ASP A 23 -2.61 -13.40 1.39
CA ASP A 23 -2.69 -13.34 -0.08
C ASP A 23 -3.27 -12.00 -0.58
N SER A 24 -4.19 -11.45 0.19
CA SER A 24 -4.94 -10.22 -0.11
C SER A 24 -4.13 -8.96 0.20
N LYS A 25 -3.29 -8.98 1.25
CA LYS A 25 -2.28 -7.93 1.47
C LYS A 25 -1.29 -7.85 0.30
N GLY A 26 -0.91 -8.99 -0.25
CA GLY A 26 -0.05 -9.05 -1.44
C GLY A 26 -0.68 -8.40 -2.66
N LEU A 27 -1.99 -8.53 -2.86
CA LEU A 27 -2.70 -7.93 -3.99
C LEU A 27 -2.66 -6.39 -3.97
N ILE A 28 -2.96 -5.77 -2.82
CA ILE A 28 -2.89 -4.31 -2.68
C ILE A 28 -1.48 -3.79 -2.98
N LYS A 29 -0.45 -4.45 -2.43
CA LYS A 29 0.94 -4.07 -2.68
C LYS A 29 1.29 -4.15 -4.17
N LYS A 30 0.84 -5.21 -4.86
CA LYS A 30 1.05 -5.38 -6.31
C LYS A 30 0.35 -4.29 -7.13
N ILE A 31 -0.87 -3.89 -6.75
CA ILE A 31 -1.60 -2.80 -7.40
C ILE A 31 -0.86 -1.46 -7.20
N ALA A 32 -0.43 -1.18 -5.97
CA ALA A 32 0.34 0.03 -5.66
C ALA A 32 1.66 0.07 -6.43
N LEU A 33 2.37 -1.06 -6.53
CA LEU A 33 3.61 -1.19 -7.27
C LEU A 33 3.42 -0.97 -8.78
N ARG A 34 2.45 -1.66 -9.38
CA ARG A 34 2.27 -1.69 -10.85
C ARG A 34 1.57 -0.46 -11.39
N GLU A 35 0.53 0.00 -10.68
CA GLU A 35 -0.39 1.02 -11.19
C GLU A 35 -0.21 2.38 -10.51
N LYS A 36 0.68 2.49 -9.51
CA LYS A 36 0.81 3.69 -8.65
C LYS A 36 -0.53 4.09 -8.02
N ARG A 37 -1.37 3.09 -7.70
CA ARG A 37 -2.68 3.25 -7.05
C ARG A 37 -2.64 2.76 -5.62
N TYR A 38 -2.93 3.65 -4.68
CA TYR A 38 -2.81 3.37 -3.25
C TYR A 38 -4.19 3.12 -2.66
N ILE A 39 -4.42 1.89 -2.19
CA ILE A 39 -5.66 1.50 -1.51
C ILE A 39 -5.36 1.35 -0.03
N VAL A 40 -5.88 2.27 0.78
CA VAL A 40 -5.79 2.22 2.25
C VAL A 40 -7.01 1.52 2.81
N VAL A 41 -6.79 0.52 3.65
CA VAL A 41 -7.84 -0.31 4.25
C VAL A 41 -8.05 0.09 5.70
N LEU A 42 -9.29 0.38 6.04
CA LEU A 42 -9.74 0.58 7.41
C LEU A 42 -10.51 -0.65 7.90
N ASP A 43 -10.05 -1.23 8.99
CA ASP A 43 -10.66 -2.40 9.64
C ASP A 43 -11.38 -2.05 10.95
N LYS A 44 -11.94 -3.06 11.62
CA LYS A 44 -12.64 -2.88 12.90
C LYS A 44 -11.77 -2.18 13.96
N LYS A 45 -10.46 -2.44 13.99
CA LYS A 45 -9.55 -1.82 14.97
C LYS A 45 -9.40 -0.34 14.67
N ASP A 46 -9.19 0.00 13.41
CA ASP A 46 -9.11 1.39 12.94
C ASP A 46 -10.37 2.17 13.30
N LEU A 47 -11.54 1.59 13.01
CA LEU A 47 -12.83 2.21 13.34
C LEU A 47 -13.01 2.37 14.86
N LYS A 48 -12.51 1.44 15.67
CA LYS A 48 -12.56 1.54 17.13
C LYS A 48 -11.67 2.67 17.65
N GLU A 49 -10.45 2.81 17.13
CA GLU A 49 -9.53 3.92 17.48
C GLU A 49 -10.14 5.28 17.10
N LEU A 50 -10.82 5.37 15.94
CA LEU A 50 -11.55 6.56 15.53
C LEU A 50 -12.71 6.90 16.46
N CYS A 51 -13.54 5.90 16.80
CA CYS A 51 -14.67 6.09 17.72
C CYS A 51 -14.22 6.50 19.12
N ASN A 52 -13.08 6.00 19.59
CA ASN A 52 -12.51 6.33 20.88
C ASN A 52 -11.80 7.70 20.91
N GLY A 53 -11.62 8.35 19.75
CA GLY A 53 -10.86 9.60 19.64
C GLY A 53 -9.34 9.44 19.80
N GLU A 54 -8.83 8.21 19.71
CA GLU A 54 -7.39 7.91 19.85
C GLU A 54 -6.58 8.40 18.65
N LYS A 55 -7.20 8.38 17.46
CA LYS A 55 -6.64 8.95 16.23
C LYS A 55 -7.71 9.70 15.46
N ASN A 56 -7.30 10.69 14.67
CA ASN A 56 -8.17 11.31 13.67
C ASN A 56 -8.04 10.60 12.32
N ILE A 57 -9.08 10.68 11.49
CA ILE A 57 -9.13 9.99 10.19
C ILE A 57 -7.96 10.37 9.27
N PHE A 58 -7.52 11.63 9.27
CA PHE A 58 -6.40 12.06 8.42
C PHE A 58 -5.08 11.42 8.84
N SER A 59 -4.78 11.41 10.14
CA SER A 59 -3.56 10.78 10.67
C SER A 59 -3.53 9.28 10.38
N MET A 60 -4.66 8.60 10.56
CA MET A 60 -4.78 7.17 10.30
C MET A 60 -4.60 6.83 8.82
N LEU A 61 -5.20 7.60 7.93
CA LEU A 61 -5.04 7.41 6.48
C LEU A 61 -3.61 7.71 6.04
N TYR A 62 -3.01 8.78 6.56
CA TYR A 62 -1.64 9.17 6.23
C TYR A 62 -0.62 8.12 6.68
N ASP A 63 -0.73 7.62 7.93
CA ASP A 63 0.15 6.59 8.47
C ASP A 63 0.13 5.33 7.59
N LYS A 64 -1.08 4.86 7.22
CA LYS A 64 -1.25 3.68 6.37
C LYS A 64 -0.78 3.91 4.93
N TYR A 65 -1.01 5.10 4.39
CA TYR A 65 -0.50 5.48 3.08
C TYR A 65 1.02 5.44 3.03
N ILE A 66 1.69 6.07 4.01
CA ILE A 66 3.16 6.11 4.09
C ILE A 66 3.71 4.70 4.27
N ALA A 67 3.09 3.87 5.11
CA ALA A 67 3.47 2.47 5.27
C ALA A 67 3.41 1.72 3.91
N LEU A 68 2.29 1.81 3.20
CA LEU A 68 2.13 1.17 1.89
C LEU A 68 3.15 1.70 0.87
N LYS A 69 3.34 3.02 0.82
CA LYS A 69 4.30 3.66 -0.08
C LYS A 69 5.71 3.13 0.16
N ASN A 70 6.17 3.14 1.41
CA ASN A 70 7.51 2.69 1.78
C ASN A 70 7.73 1.20 1.52
N GLU A 71 6.70 0.36 1.71
CA GLU A 71 6.77 -1.06 1.38
C GLU A 71 6.86 -1.33 -0.13
N THR A 72 6.39 -0.38 -0.96
CA THR A 72 6.42 -0.49 -2.43
C THR A 72 7.51 0.34 -3.10
N ASP A 73 8.26 1.14 -2.34
CA ASP A 73 9.38 1.92 -2.85
C ASP A 73 10.64 1.05 -2.85
N TYR A 74 10.98 0.53 -4.03
CA TYR A 74 12.14 -0.35 -4.24
C TYR A 74 13.22 0.30 -5.09
N ASP A 75 13.09 1.58 -5.46
CA ASP A 75 14.02 2.28 -6.36
C ASP A 75 15.45 2.22 -5.80
N LYS A 76 15.59 2.28 -4.47
CA LYS A 76 16.87 2.19 -3.75
C LYS A 76 17.56 0.81 -3.84
N TYR A 77 16.84 -0.23 -4.25
CA TYR A 77 17.34 -1.59 -4.40
C TYR A 77 17.54 -1.98 -5.86
N ILE A 78 17.19 -1.12 -6.81
CA ILE A 78 17.51 -1.32 -8.23
C ILE A 78 18.98 -0.94 -8.41
N VAL A 79 19.83 -1.94 -8.56
CA VAL A 79 21.25 -1.75 -8.88
C VAL A 79 21.45 -2.02 -10.37
N LYS A 80 22.21 -1.14 -11.03
CA LYS A 80 22.58 -1.29 -12.44
C LYS A 80 23.29 -2.63 -12.65
N HIS A 81 22.90 -3.40 -13.64
CA HIS A 81 23.62 -4.62 -13.99
C HIS A 81 24.88 -4.27 -14.79
N GLU A 82 26.00 -5.00 -14.60
CA GLU A 82 27.26 -4.71 -15.32
C GLU A 82 27.07 -4.74 -16.84
N ALA A 83 26.30 -5.70 -17.35
CA ALA A 83 25.95 -5.83 -18.78
C ALA A 83 24.83 -4.88 -19.26
N GLU A 84 24.29 -4.00 -18.41
CA GLU A 84 23.25 -3.05 -18.82
C GLU A 84 23.78 -2.03 -19.84
N GLU A 85 25.08 -1.70 -19.77
CA GLU A 85 25.73 -0.82 -20.75
C GLU A 85 26.02 -1.52 -22.09
N GLU A 86 26.16 -2.85 -22.11
CA GLU A 86 26.46 -3.61 -23.33
C GLU A 86 25.24 -3.80 -24.23
N LEU A 87 24.03 -3.79 -23.68
CA LEU A 87 22.78 -4.01 -24.40
C LEU A 87 22.11 -2.73 -24.92
N LEU A 88 22.57 -1.55 -24.48
CA LEU A 88 22.03 -0.24 -24.87
C LEU A 88 22.87 0.47 -25.95
N ASN A 89 23.93 -0.19 -26.45
CA ASN A 89 24.76 0.27 -27.57
C ASN A 89 24.34 -0.38 -28.91
#